data_AF-A0A9P0B267-F1
#
_entry.id   AF-A0A9P0B267-F1
#
_cell.length_a   1.000
_cell.length_b   1.000
_cell.length_c   1.000
_cell.angle_alpha   90.00
_cell.angle_beta   90.00
_cell.angle_gamma   90.00
#
_symmetry.space_group_name_H-M   'P 1'
#
loop_
_entity.id
_entity.type
_entity.pdbx_description
1 polymer ?
#
loop_
_entity_poly.entity_id
_entity_poly.type
_entity_poly.pdbx_seq_one_letter_code
_entity_poly.pdbx_strand_id
1 'polypeptide(L)'
;MSRDKEDYEYGMVLPEFIFDDEDDDSKSPLTYKERRREAHTQAEQKRRDAIKKGYDSLQELVPTCQQTDISGYKLSKATVLQKSIDYIQYLQQQKKKQEEERNGLRKEVVALRIMQTNYEQIVKAQQSQPGHTETRISDEVKFSVFQFIMDQLFTTFSTVSVSNFTELSAGVFSWLEEYCKPQTLKDTVFQVLRRHNTNMRG
;
A
#
# COMPACT_ATOMS: atom_id res chain seq x y z
N MET A 1 28.34 -27.89 28.04
CA MET A 1 28.37 -29.17 27.30
C MET A 1 26.95 -29.46 26.83
N SER A 2 26.80 -30.01 25.62
CA SER A 2 25.56 -30.24 24.85
C SER A 2 25.05 -28.96 24.16
N ARG A 3 25.46 -28.59 22.93
CA ARG A 3 25.38 -29.25 21.60
C ARG A 3 23.96 -29.68 21.25
N ASP A 4 23.26 -28.80 20.54
CA ASP A 4 22.34 -29.18 19.46
C ASP A 4 22.60 -28.22 18.29
N LYS A 5 23.28 -28.74 17.28
CA LYS A 5 23.39 -28.19 15.93
C LYS A 5 22.32 -28.94 15.14
N GLU A 6 21.29 -28.24 14.69
CA GLU A 6 20.36 -28.80 13.71
C GLU A 6 20.92 -28.60 12.31
N ASP A 7 21.09 -29.74 11.64
CA ASP A 7 21.63 -29.93 10.32
C ASP A 7 20.63 -29.48 9.24
N TYR A 8 21.01 -28.48 8.44
CA TYR A 8 20.38 -28.20 7.15
C TYR A 8 21.34 -28.62 6.03
N GLU A 9 21.51 -29.93 5.88
CA GLU A 9 22.18 -30.55 4.74
C GLU A 9 21.14 -30.74 3.62
N TYR A 10 20.93 -29.70 2.81
CA TYR A 10 20.15 -29.81 1.57
C TYR A 10 21.05 -30.46 0.51
N GLY A 11 21.07 -31.79 0.50
CA GLY A 11 21.76 -32.61 -0.49
C GLY A 11 21.24 -32.31 -1.89
N MET A 12 22.09 -31.68 -2.72
CA MET A 12 21.93 -31.66 -4.16
C MET A 12 22.16 -33.09 -4.66
N VAL A 13 21.08 -33.83 -4.92
CA VAL A 13 21.12 -35.06 -5.71
C VAL A 13 21.50 -34.66 -7.12
N LEU A 14 22.77 -34.88 -7.49
CA LEU A 14 23.22 -34.78 -8.88
C LEU A 14 22.49 -35.86 -9.69
N PRO A 15 21.77 -35.51 -10.77
CA PRO A 15 21.22 -36.51 -11.67
C PRO A 15 22.37 -37.35 -12.26
N GLU A 16 22.27 -38.67 -12.15
CA GLU A 16 23.16 -39.61 -12.84
C GLU A 16 23.13 -39.29 -14.34
N PHE A 17 24.27 -38.86 -14.88
CA PHE A 17 24.50 -38.81 -16.32
C PHE A 17 24.58 -40.25 -16.83
N ILE A 18 23.45 -40.78 -17.27
CA ILE A 18 23.41 -41.98 -18.12
C ILE A 18 24.02 -41.56 -19.46
N PHE A 19 25.21 -42.07 -19.75
CA PHE A 19 25.77 -42.04 -21.10
C PHE A 19 25.03 -43.11 -21.90
N ASP A 20 24.09 -42.67 -22.74
CA ASP A 20 23.47 -43.51 -23.75
C ASP A 20 24.48 -43.60 -24.92
N ASP A 21 25.30 -44.65 -24.92
CA ASP A 21 26.15 -45.04 -26.05
C ASP A 21 25.24 -45.76 -27.07
N GLU A 22 24.43 -45.00 -27.81
CA GLU A 22 23.86 -45.47 -29.08
C GLU A 22 24.90 -45.26 -30.19
N ASP A 23 25.57 -46.35 -30.57
CA ASP A 23 26.43 -46.48 -31.74
C ASP A 23 25.62 -46.27 -33.04
N ASP A 24 25.60 -45.04 -33.57
CA ASP A 24 25.24 -44.75 -34.97
C ASP A 24 26.50 -44.78 -35.84
N ASP A 25 26.75 -45.96 -36.43
CA ASP A 25 27.84 -46.26 -37.35
C ASP A 25 27.57 -45.66 -38.74
N SER A 26 27.78 -44.34 -38.90
CA SER A 26 27.80 -43.70 -40.22
C SER A 26 28.60 -42.39 -40.32
N LYS A 27 29.73 -42.25 -39.60
CA LYS A 27 30.72 -41.21 -39.89
C LYS A 27 32.14 -41.75 -39.81
N SER A 28 32.92 -41.48 -40.85
CA SER A 28 34.36 -41.69 -41.01
C SER A 28 35.13 -41.78 -39.68
N PRO A 29 36.12 -42.68 -39.52
CA PRO A 29 36.78 -42.93 -38.24
C PRO A 29 37.65 -41.73 -37.87
N LEU A 30 37.02 -40.72 -37.28
CA LEU A 30 37.69 -39.67 -36.56
C LEU A 30 38.45 -40.37 -35.43
N THR A 31 39.76 -40.15 -35.40
CA THR A 31 40.66 -40.67 -34.39
C THR A 31 40.08 -40.34 -33.02
N TYR A 32 40.24 -41.19 -32.01
CA TYR A 32 39.79 -40.89 -30.63
C TYR A 32 40.18 -39.48 -30.13
N LYS A 33 41.33 -38.97 -30.58
CA LYS A 33 41.80 -37.59 -30.33
C LYS A 33 40.92 -36.49 -30.96
N GLU A 34 40.26 -36.75 -32.08
CA GLU A 34 39.36 -35.84 -32.77
C GLU A 34 37.99 -35.82 -32.09
N ARG A 35 37.42 -36.99 -31.77
CA ARG A 35 36.18 -37.09 -30.99
C ARG A 35 36.28 -36.34 -29.65
N ARG A 36 37.41 -36.49 -28.94
CA ARG A 36 37.67 -35.75 -27.69
C ARG A 36 37.76 -34.24 -27.89
N ARG A 37 38.33 -33.77 -29.01
CA ARG A 37 38.42 -32.35 -29.34
C ARG A 37 37.04 -31.77 -29.65
N GLU A 38 36.21 -32.50 -30.39
CA GLU A 38 34.84 -32.09 -30.71
C GLU A 38 33.97 -31.95 -29.45
N ALA A 39 34.00 -32.96 -28.57
CA ALA A 39 33.27 -32.90 -27.30
C ALA A 39 33.69 -31.70 -26.44
N HIS A 40 35.00 -31.41 -26.36
CA HIS A 40 35.52 -30.24 -25.66
C HIS A 40 35.03 -28.93 -26.27
N THR A 41 35.06 -28.81 -27.60
CA THR A 41 34.56 -27.62 -28.32
C THR A 41 33.06 -27.42 -28.11
N GLN A 42 32.27 -28.49 -28.15
CA GLN A 42 30.82 -28.43 -27.90
C GLN A 42 30.51 -27.98 -26.47
N ALA A 43 31.21 -28.52 -25.47
CA ALA A 43 31.06 -28.11 -24.07
C ALA A 43 31.41 -26.62 -23.88
N GLU A 44 32.48 -26.16 -24.51
CA GLU A 44 32.90 -24.75 -24.47
C GLU A 44 31.88 -23.82 -25.15
N GLN A 45 31.32 -24.24 -26.29
CA GLN A 45 30.27 -23.49 -26.98
C GLN A 45 29.02 -23.35 -26.11
N LYS A 46 28.56 -24.46 -25.50
CA LYS A 46 27.42 -24.45 -24.57
C LYS A 46 27.66 -23.51 -23.38
N ARG A 47 28.87 -23.50 -22.81
CA ARG A 47 29.26 -22.56 -21.74
C ARG A 47 29.17 -21.11 -22.22
N ARG A 48 29.68 -20.80 -23.42
CA ARG A 48 29.63 -19.45 -24.00
C ARG A 48 28.21 -18.98 -24.27
N ASP A 49 27.35 -19.86 -24.76
CA ASP A 49 25.95 -19.55 -25.04
C ASP A 49 25.18 -19.29 -23.75
N ALA A 50 25.44 -20.05 -22.69
CA ALA A 50 24.87 -19.79 -21.36
C ALA A 50 25.31 -18.42 -20.81
N ILE A 51 26.60 -18.06 -20.93
CA ILE A 51 27.10 -16.75 -20.52
C ILE A 51 26.44 -15.63 -21.34
N LYS A 52 26.32 -15.81 -22.67
CA LYS A 52 25.66 -14.83 -23.55
C LYS A 52 24.21 -14.61 -23.13
N LYS A 53 23.46 -15.68 -22.89
CA LYS A 53 22.09 -15.60 -22.37
C LYS A 53 22.02 -14.84 -21.04
N GLY A 54 22.98 -15.05 -20.15
CA GLY A 54 23.08 -14.30 -18.90
C GLY A 54 23.28 -12.80 -19.11
N TYR A 55 24.09 -12.40 -20.10
CA TYR A 55 24.24 -10.98 -20.47
C TYR A 55 22.95 -10.38 -21.05
N ASP A 56 22.27 -11.12 -21.92
CA ASP A 56 21.00 -10.67 -22.51
C ASP A 56 19.96 -10.45 -21.40
N SER A 57 19.84 -11.37 -20.43
CA SER A 57 18.97 -11.19 -19.26
C SER A 57 19.38 -10.03 -18.36
N LEU A 58 20.67 -9.76 -18.16
CA LEU A 58 21.11 -8.58 -17.40
C LEU A 58 20.72 -7.27 -18.11
N GLN A 59 20.80 -7.21 -19.43
CA GLN A 59 20.38 -6.04 -20.19
C GLN A 59 18.88 -5.79 -20.06
N GLU A 60 18.07 -6.86 -20.03
CA GLU A 60 16.63 -6.78 -19.80
C GLU A 60 16.28 -6.37 -18.36
N LEU A 61 17.01 -6.83 -17.34
CA LEU A 61 16.67 -6.53 -15.93
C LEU A 61 17.16 -5.16 -15.45
N VAL A 62 18.22 -4.63 -16.07
CA VAL A 62 18.86 -3.38 -15.63
C VAL A 62 18.33 -2.21 -16.47
N PRO A 63 17.52 -1.29 -15.89
CA PRO A 63 16.85 -0.23 -16.66
C PRO A 63 17.80 0.68 -17.43
N THR A 64 18.99 0.94 -16.88
CA THR A 64 20.01 1.77 -17.51
C THR A 64 20.70 1.09 -18.69
N CYS A 65 20.59 -0.24 -18.83
CA CYS A 65 21.03 -0.97 -20.02
C CYS A 65 20.01 -0.84 -21.16
N GLN A 66 18.72 -0.97 -20.85
CA GLN A 66 17.62 -0.86 -21.83
C GLN A 66 17.56 0.52 -22.52
N GLN A 67 17.85 1.61 -21.80
CA GLN A 67 17.81 2.97 -22.37
C GLN A 67 18.79 3.17 -23.54
N THR A 68 19.88 2.40 -23.56
CA THR A 68 20.90 2.46 -24.62
C THR A 68 20.57 1.61 -25.85
N ASP A 69 19.63 0.67 -25.76
CA ASP A 69 19.21 -0.12 -26.94
C ASP A 69 18.42 0.74 -27.96
N ILE A 70 17.88 1.88 -27.52
CA ILE A 70 17.17 2.86 -28.37
C ILE A 70 18.11 3.53 -29.38
N SER A 71 19.41 3.64 -29.08
CA SER A 71 20.40 4.27 -29.97
C SER A 71 21.03 3.30 -30.97
N GLY A 72 20.63 2.02 -30.95
CA GLY A 72 21.17 0.97 -31.82
C GLY A 72 22.62 0.57 -31.51
N TYR A 73 23.22 1.11 -30.45
CA TYR A 73 24.59 0.80 -30.04
C TYR A 73 24.63 -0.33 -29.00
N LYS A 74 25.27 -1.45 -29.35
CA LYS A 74 25.45 -2.58 -28.42
C LYS A 74 26.41 -2.20 -27.29
N LEU A 75 25.90 -2.21 -26.06
CA LEU A 75 26.70 -2.01 -24.84
C LEU A 75 27.86 -3.01 -24.74
N SER A 76 29.01 -2.54 -24.25
CA SER A 76 30.13 -3.43 -23.94
C SER A 76 29.81 -4.34 -22.75
N LYS A 77 30.39 -5.55 -22.73
CA LYS A 77 30.23 -6.49 -21.59
C LYS A 77 30.65 -5.87 -20.26
N ALA A 78 31.73 -5.09 -20.25
CA ALA A 78 32.20 -4.41 -19.04
C ALA A 78 31.17 -3.38 -18.56
N THR A 79 30.56 -2.62 -19.47
CA THR A 79 29.53 -1.64 -19.14
C THR A 79 28.28 -2.31 -18.58
N VAL A 80 27.81 -3.41 -19.17
CA VAL A 80 26.65 -4.15 -18.66
C VAL A 80 26.90 -4.61 -17.22
N LEU A 81 28.08 -5.18 -16.94
CA LEU A 81 28.43 -5.61 -15.58
C LEU A 81 28.47 -4.44 -14.60
N GLN A 82 29.09 -3.31 -14.98
CA GLN A 82 29.16 -2.13 -14.11
C GLN A 82 27.77 -1.58 -13.78
N LYS A 83 26.94 -1.37 -14.81
CA LYS A 83 25.55 -0.91 -14.64
C LYS A 83 24.74 -1.88 -13.76
N SER A 84 25.00 -3.18 -13.87
CA SER A 84 24.35 -4.20 -13.04
C SER A 84 24.76 -4.09 -11.57
N ILE A 85 26.04 -3.86 -11.29
CA ILE A 85 26.55 -3.64 -9.93
C ILE A 85 25.90 -2.40 -9.31
N ASP A 86 25.91 -1.28 -10.05
CA ASP A 86 25.32 -0.02 -9.60
C ASP A 86 23.82 -0.20 -9.30
N TYR A 87 23.12 -0.96 -10.14
CA TYR A 87 21.69 -1.23 -9.94
C TYR A 87 21.42 -2.13 -8.73
N ILE A 88 22.25 -3.14 -8.48
CA ILE A 88 22.15 -3.97 -7.26
C ILE A 88 22.36 -3.11 -6.01
N GLN A 89 23.37 -2.24 -6.01
CA GLN A 89 23.62 -1.31 -4.89
C GLN A 89 22.43 -0.36 -4.67
N TYR A 90 21.88 0.17 -5.76
CA TYR A 90 20.66 0.98 -5.71
C TYR A 90 19.48 0.21 -5.08
N LEU A 91 19.21 -1.02 -5.54
CA LEU A 91 18.14 -1.86 -5.01
C LEU A 91 18.34 -2.19 -3.53
N GLN A 92 19.57 -2.45 -3.10
CA GLN A 92 19.90 -2.68 -1.69
C GLN A 92 19.60 -1.44 -0.83
N GLN A 93 19.97 -0.25 -1.33
CA GLN A 93 19.67 1.01 -0.65
C GLN A 93 18.16 1.29 -0.58
N GLN A 94 17.42 1.04 -1.66
CA GLN A 94 15.96 1.19 -1.68
C GLN A 94 15.28 0.21 -0.71
N LYS A 95 15.72 -1.06 -0.70
CA LYS A 95 15.23 -2.08 0.23
C LYS A 95 15.45 -1.63 1.68
N LYS A 96 16.66 -1.17 2.01
CA LYS A 96 16.99 -0.68 3.36
C LYS A 96 16.07 0.48 3.77
N LYS A 97 15.87 1.46 2.89
CA LYS A 97 14.99 2.61 3.14
C LYS A 97 13.55 2.16 3.41
N GLN A 98 13.00 1.26 2.58
CA GLN A 98 11.65 0.72 2.77
C GLN A 98 11.52 -0.07 4.08
N GLU A 99 12.55 -0.83 4.46
CA GLU A 99 12.57 -1.57 5.73
C GLU A 99 12.57 -0.63 6.95
N GLU A 100 13.30 0.48 6.88
CA GLU A 100 13.33 1.53 7.91
C GLU A 100 11.97 2.23 8.04
N GLU A 101 11.37 2.64 6.93
CA GLU A 101 10.03 3.26 6.90
C GLU A 101 8.96 2.31 7.46
N ARG A 102 8.97 1.04 7.02
CA ARG A 102 8.07 0.00 7.53
C ARG A 102 8.24 -0.19 9.04
N ASN A 103 9.46 -0.16 9.55
CA ASN A 103 9.73 -0.29 10.98
C ASN A 103 9.21 0.94 11.75
N GLY A 104 9.38 2.15 11.19
CA GLY A 104 8.82 3.39 11.73
C GLY A 104 7.30 3.31 11.87
N LEU A 105 6.60 2.97 10.78
CA LEU A 105 5.14 2.82 10.78
C LEU A 105 4.65 1.77 11.78
N ARG A 106 5.35 0.63 11.90
CA ARG A 106 5.01 -0.39 12.90
C ARG A 106 5.10 0.15 14.33
N LYS A 107 6.13 0.93 14.64
CA LYS A 107 6.28 1.56 15.97
C LYS A 107 5.15 2.57 16.23
N GLU A 108 4.79 3.36 15.23
CA GLU A 108 3.69 4.33 15.34
C GLU A 108 2.35 3.64 15.60
N VAL A 109 2.04 2.57 14.88
CA VAL A 109 0.83 1.77 15.11
C VAL A 109 0.78 1.24 16.54
N VAL A 110 1.89 0.74 17.07
CA VAL A 110 1.96 0.26 18.46
C VAL A 110 1.74 1.42 19.45
N ALA A 111 2.38 2.57 19.23
CA ALA A 111 2.21 3.75 20.08
C ALA A 111 0.75 4.23 20.09
N LEU A 112 0.11 4.32 18.92
CA LEU A 112 -1.29 4.71 18.79
C LEU A 112 -2.23 3.73 19.50
N ARG A 113 -1.98 2.42 19.39
CA ARG A 113 -2.77 1.41 20.12
C ARG A 113 -2.63 1.56 21.64
N ILE A 114 -1.44 1.86 22.14
CA ILE A 114 -1.21 2.14 23.57
C ILE A 114 -2.00 3.39 23.98
N MET A 115 -1.92 4.47 23.21
CA MET A 115 -2.68 5.70 23.47
C MET A 115 -4.18 5.45 23.48
N GLN A 116 -4.71 4.75 22.48
CA GLN A 116 -6.12 4.37 22.41
C GLN A 116 -6.54 3.61 23.67
N THR A 117 -5.79 2.59 24.05
CA THR A 117 -6.06 1.78 25.25
C THR A 117 -6.09 2.65 26.51
N ASN A 118 -5.14 3.59 26.66
CA ASN A 118 -5.11 4.52 27.79
C ASN A 118 -6.34 5.44 27.81
N TYR A 119 -6.74 6.00 26.67
CA TYR A 119 -7.95 6.84 26.58
C TYR A 119 -9.22 6.05 26.91
N GLU A 120 -9.35 4.82 26.41
CA GLU A 120 -10.48 3.94 26.72
C GLU A 120 -10.58 3.67 28.23
N GLN A 121 -9.45 3.46 28.90
CA GLN A 121 -9.42 3.29 30.36
C GLN A 121 -9.86 4.56 31.10
N ILE A 122 -9.39 5.74 30.68
CA ILE A 122 -9.80 7.02 31.27
C ILE A 122 -11.31 7.24 31.09
N VAL A 123 -11.84 6.98 29.89
CA VAL A 123 -13.27 7.11 29.61
C VAL A 123 -14.10 6.17 30.48
N LYS A 124 -13.69 4.90 30.62
CA LYS A 124 -14.36 3.93 31.51
C LYS A 124 -14.30 4.36 32.97
N ALA A 125 -13.14 4.83 33.44
CA ALA A 125 -12.98 5.32 34.81
C ALA A 125 -13.90 6.52 35.11
N GLN A 126 -13.99 7.46 34.17
CA GLN A 126 -14.92 8.61 34.26
C GLN A 126 -16.39 8.18 34.24
N GLN A 127 -16.76 7.16 33.46
CA GLN A 127 -18.12 6.60 33.46
C GLN A 127 -18.45 5.88 34.78
N SER A 128 -17.45 5.28 35.43
CA SER A 128 -17.62 4.55 36.69
C SER A 128 -17.67 5.44 37.94
N GLN A 129 -17.41 6.75 37.83
CA GLN A 129 -17.58 7.69 38.94
C GLN A 129 -19.07 8.06 39.12
N PRO A 130 -19.69 7.72 40.27
CA PRO A 130 -21.05 8.15 40.57
C PRO A 130 -21.04 9.66 40.82
N GLY A 131 -21.62 10.42 39.89
CA GLY A 131 -21.75 11.89 39.96
C GLY A 131 -21.42 12.65 38.67
N HIS A 132 -20.78 12.03 37.66
CA HIS A 132 -20.51 12.66 36.36
C HIS A 132 -21.46 12.22 35.24
N THR A 133 -22.34 11.27 35.49
CA THR A 133 -23.37 10.80 34.55
C THR A 133 -24.55 11.76 34.42
N GLU A 134 -24.85 12.58 35.42
CA GLU A 134 -26.00 13.50 35.40
C GLU A 134 -25.87 14.67 34.41
N THR A 135 -24.66 15.01 33.96
CA THR A 135 -24.42 16.13 33.03
C THR A 135 -24.21 15.72 31.58
N ARG A 136 -24.15 14.42 31.27
CA ARG A 136 -24.00 13.96 29.88
C ARG A 136 -25.39 13.73 29.26
N ILE A 137 -25.83 14.72 28.48
CA ILE A 137 -26.93 14.57 27.53
C ILE A 137 -26.56 13.43 26.57
N SER A 138 -27.42 12.42 26.45
CA SER A 138 -27.20 11.26 25.58
C SER A 138 -27.02 11.66 24.12
N ASP A 139 -26.23 10.92 23.35
CA ASP A 139 -26.02 11.21 21.94
C ASP A 139 -27.34 11.12 21.16
N GLU A 140 -28.28 10.23 21.54
CA GLU A 140 -29.62 10.18 20.95
C GLU A 140 -30.39 11.50 21.13
N VAL A 141 -30.25 12.15 22.29
CA VAL A 141 -30.88 13.46 22.56
C VAL A 141 -30.23 14.56 21.73
N LYS A 142 -28.90 14.53 21.57
CA LYS A 142 -28.18 15.47 20.70
C LYS A 142 -28.61 15.32 19.24
N PHE A 143 -28.70 14.08 18.75
CA PHE A 143 -29.15 13.78 17.39
C PHE A 143 -30.60 14.22 17.17
N SER A 144 -31.49 13.94 18.13
CA SER A 144 -32.89 14.39 18.08
C SER A 144 -32.98 15.91 17.98
N VAL A 145 -32.25 16.65 18.83
CA VAL A 145 -32.23 18.12 18.78
C VAL A 145 -31.69 18.63 17.44
N PHE A 146 -30.59 18.05 16.95
CA PHE A 146 -30.03 18.41 15.64
C PHE A 146 -31.03 18.17 14.51
N GLN A 147 -31.68 17.01 14.50
CA GLN A 147 -32.71 16.67 13.52
C GLN A 147 -33.84 17.70 13.54
N PHE A 148 -34.38 18.05 14.71
CA PHE A 148 -35.43 19.07 14.81
C PHE A 148 -34.98 20.46 14.32
N ILE A 149 -33.72 20.84 14.52
CA ILE A 149 -33.19 22.10 13.98
C ILE A 149 -33.14 22.04 12.45
N MET A 150 -32.62 20.95 11.89
CA MET A 150 -32.51 20.76 10.44
C MET A 150 -33.88 20.70 9.76
N ASP A 151 -34.87 20.03 10.36
CA ASP A 151 -36.23 19.96 9.83
C ASP A 151 -36.90 21.34 9.76
N GLN A 152 -36.66 22.19 10.78
CA GLN A 152 -37.17 23.56 10.78
C GLN A 152 -36.51 24.42 9.69
N LEU A 153 -35.19 24.32 9.55
CA LEU A 153 -34.46 25.03 8.50
C LEU A 153 -34.86 24.53 7.10
N PHE A 154 -35.11 23.24 6.93
CA PHE A 154 -35.56 22.69 5.66
C PHE A 154 -36.97 23.16 5.30
N THR A 155 -37.86 23.24 6.29
CA THR A 155 -39.22 23.76 6.10
C THR A 155 -39.18 25.21 5.62
N THR A 156 -38.34 26.07 6.21
CA THR A 156 -38.20 27.46 5.76
C THR A 156 -37.53 27.54 4.39
N PHE A 157 -36.55 26.68 4.11
CA PHE A 157 -35.89 26.61 2.80
C PHE A 157 -36.85 26.19 1.68
N SER A 158 -37.88 25.40 1.98
CA SER A 158 -38.88 24.96 0.99
C SER A 158 -39.68 26.12 0.35
N THR A 159 -39.53 27.34 0.87
CA THR A 159 -40.07 28.57 0.27
C THR A 159 -39.21 29.15 -0.86
N VAL A 160 -37.96 28.66 -1.01
CA VAL A 160 -37.03 29.11 -2.04
C VAL A 160 -37.35 28.43 -3.38
N SER A 161 -37.58 29.24 -4.42
CA SER A 161 -37.80 28.74 -5.79
C SER A 161 -36.55 28.03 -6.32
N VAL A 162 -36.75 26.80 -6.83
CA VAL A 162 -35.70 25.98 -7.50
C VAL A 162 -35.90 25.92 -9.02
N SER A 163 -36.69 26.83 -9.58
CA SER A 163 -37.11 26.84 -10.99
C SER A 163 -35.96 27.10 -11.97
N ASN A 164 -35.02 27.98 -11.61
CA ASN A 164 -33.82 28.34 -12.38
C ASN A 164 -32.73 28.93 -11.47
N PHE A 165 -31.50 29.04 -12.00
CA PHE A 165 -30.35 29.49 -11.21
C PHE A 165 -30.47 30.92 -10.69
N THR A 166 -31.08 31.83 -11.45
CA THR A 166 -31.26 33.23 -11.05
C THR A 166 -32.24 33.35 -9.88
N GLU A 167 -33.38 32.66 -9.94
CA GLU A 167 -34.35 32.62 -8.85
C GLU A 167 -33.82 31.89 -7.62
N LEU A 168 -33.12 30.77 -7.82
CA LEU A 168 -32.50 30.01 -6.75
C LEU A 168 -31.43 30.86 -6.04
N SER A 169 -30.49 31.45 -6.78
CA SER A 169 -29.41 32.25 -6.18
C SER A 169 -29.97 33.42 -5.37
N ALA A 170 -30.91 34.20 -5.93
CA ALA A 170 -31.56 35.30 -5.21
C ALA A 170 -32.35 34.80 -3.98
N GLY A 171 -33.12 33.72 -4.13
CA GLY A 171 -33.92 33.16 -3.05
C GLY A 171 -33.09 32.56 -1.91
N VAL A 172 -31.96 31.90 -2.20
CA VAL A 172 -31.03 31.40 -1.18
C VAL A 172 -30.41 32.57 -0.39
N PHE A 173 -30.02 33.66 -1.05
CA PHE A 173 -29.49 34.83 -0.35
C PHE A 173 -30.53 35.46 0.58
N SER A 174 -31.77 35.65 0.10
CA SER A 174 -32.88 36.15 0.93
C SER A 174 -33.17 35.23 2.11
N TRP A 175 -33.20 33.92 1.88
CA TRP A 175 -33.44 32.93 2.93
C TRP A 175 -32.34 32.92 4.00
N LEU A 176 -31.06 32.98 3.59
CA LEU A 176 -29.93 33.05 4.52
C LEU A 176 -30.00 34.29 5.41
N GLU A 177 -30.30 35.43 4.81
CA GLU A 177 -30.43 36.72 5.50
C GLU A 177 -31.62 36.77 6.47
N GLU A 178 -32.68 36.01 6.22
CA GLU A 178 -33.88 36.01 7.05
C GLU A 178 -33.82 34.93 8.16
N TYR A 179 -33.40 33.71 7.82
CA TYR A 179 -33.53 32.53 8.69
C TYR A 179 -32.22 32.02 9.28
N CYS A 180 -31.06 32.32 8.69
CA CYS A 180 -29.76 31.77 9.10
C CYS A 180 -28.83 32.76 9.81
N LYS A 181 -29.34 33.94 10.19
CA LYS A 181 -28.58 34.88 11.03
C LYS A 181 -28.27 34.26 12.40
N PRO A 182 -27.11 34.59 13.02
CA PRO A 182 -26.71 34.02 14.30
C PRO A 182 -27.77 34.16 15.40
N GLN A 183 -28.52 35.27 15.40
CA GLN A 183 -29.58 35.50 16.38
C GLN A 183 -30.80 34.62 16.09
N THR A 184 -31.29 34.58 14.85
CA THR A 184 -32.42 33.75 14.43
C THR A 184 -32.15 32.27 14.65
N LEU A 185 -30.92 31.81 14.38
CA LEU A 185 -30.50 30.44 14.64
C LEU A 185 -30.49 30.13 16.15
N LYS A 186 -29.97 31.03 16.99
CA LYS A 186 -30.04 30.86 18.45
C LYS A 186 -31.49 30.74 18.93
N ASP A 187 -32.37 31.62 18.45
CA ASP A 187 -33.79 31.60 18.83
C ASP A 187 -34.47 30.31 18.37
N THR A 188 -34.17 29.84 17.16
CA THR A 188 -34.64 28.55 16.63
C THR A 188 -34.17 27.38 17.49
N VAL A 189 -32.88 27.35 17.84
CA VAL A 189 -32.31 26.32 18.73
C VAL A 189 -32.97 26.35 20.11
N PHE A 190 -33.19 27.53 20.70
CA PHE A 190 -33.89 27.67 21.98
C PHE A 190 -35.34 27.19 21.92
N GLN A 191 -36.06 27.50 20.83
CA GLN A 191 -37.43 27.02 20.62
C GLN A 191 -37.47 25.50 20.46
N VAL A 192 -36.54 24.91 19.70
CA VAL A 192 -36.41 23.45 19.54
C VAL A 192 -36.11 22.79 20.88
N LEU A 193 -35.15 23.32 21.65
CA LEU A 193 -34.80 22.79 22.97
C LEU A 193 -35.98 22.87 23.95
N ARG A 194 -36.74 23.97 23.95
CA ARG A 194 -37.96 24.10 24.75
C ARG A 194 -39.01 23.06 24.35
N ARG A 195 -39.28 22.92 23.05
CA ARG A 195 -40.28 21.97 22.52
C ARG A 195 -39.87 20.51 22.78
N HIS A 196 -38.59 20.21 22.65
CA HIS A 196 -38.06 18.89 22.94
C HIS A 196 -38.16 18.56 24.43
N ASN A 197 -37.86 19.51 25.32
CA ASN A 197 -38.01 19.34 26.77
C ASN A 197 -39.48 19.16 27.20
N THR A 198 -40.43 19.82 26.54
CA THR A 198 -41.86 19.59 26.80
C THR A 198 -42.32 18.22 26.32
N ASN A 199 -41.83 17.74 25.16
CA ASN A 199 -42.18 16.43 24.62
C ASN A 199 -41.58 15.25 25.41
N MET A 200 -40.47 15.48 26.12
CA MET A 200 -39.84 14.46 26.99
C MET A 200 -40.49 14.37 28.38
N ARG A 201 -41.39 15.30 28.74
CA ARG A 201 -42.03 15.39 30.06
C ARG A 201 -43.52 15.00 30.07
N GLY A 202 -44.14 14.84 28.91
CA GLY A 202 -45.52 14.33 28.75
C GLY A 202 -45.49 12.89 28.30
#